data_AF-A0A485CUB2-F1
#
_entry.id   AF-A0A485CUB2-F1
#
_cell.length_a   1.000
_cell.length_b   1.000
_cell.length_c   1.000
_cell.angle_alpha   90.00
_cell.angle_beta   90.00
_cell.angle_gamma   90.00
#
_symmetry.space_group_name_H-M   'P 1'
#
loop_
_entity.id
_entity.type
_entity.pdbx_description
1 polymer ?
#
loop_
_entity_poly.entity_id
_entity_poly.type
_entity_poly.pdbx_seq_one_letter_code
_entity_poly.pdbx_strand_id
1 'polypeptide(L)'
;MLEDGLLEIGAIHTYIELYSRLYVDLSPNVALIAGYKADRKGNLYTGPSTEDTPALVEAAAFHDGIVIAQVNELVDDECDLPRVDIPGSWIDYVVVADKPFFIEPLFTRDPRLIKQEHILMAMMAIKGIYAEHQVQSLNHGIGFNTAAIELLLPTYGEQLGLRGKICQHWTLNPHPTLIPAIESGWVESVHCFGGELGMEEYIRARPDIFFTGADGSMRSNRAFCQLAGQYAVDMFIGSTLQVDGLANSSTVTRGRLSGFGGAPNMGHDPHGRRHATPAWLNMITEPDPMQRGKKLVVQMVETFQAGVKPTFVEKL
;
A
#
# COMPACT_ATOMS: atom_id res chain seq x y z
N MET A 1 -24.89 -13.59 3.02
CA MET A 1 -25.34 -12.32 2.40
C MET A 1 -25.51 -12.45 0.90
N LEU A 2 -24.42 -12.67 0.12
CA LEU A 2 -24.54 -12.84 -1.34
C LEU A 2 -25.38 -14.08 -1.71
N GLU A 3 -25.08 -15.24 -1.12
CA GLU A 3 -25.85 -16.48 -1.33
C GLU A 3 -27.32 -16.35 -0.85
N ASP A 4 -27.55 -15.53 0.17
CA ASP A 4 -28.87 -15.27 0.73
C ASP A 4 -29.66 -14.19 -0.05
N GLY A 5 -29.10 -13.63 -1.13
CA GLY A 5 -29.74 -12.58 -1.93
C GLY A 5 -29.86 -11.22 -1.22
N LEU A 6 -29.10 -11.00 -0.14
CA LEU A 6 -29.12 -9.76 0.65
C LEU A 6 -28.08 -8.72 0.19
N LEU A 7 -27.19 -9.09 -0.72
CA LEU A 7 -26.11 -8.25 -1.21
C LEU A 7 -25.86 -8.57 -2.68
N GLU A 8 -25.84 -7.55 -3.53
CA GLU A 8 -25.42 -7.64 -4.93
C GLU A 8 -24.03 -7.03 -5.10
N ILE A 9 -23.18 -7.67 -5.90
CA ILE A 9 -21.81 -7.22 -6.16
C ILE A 9 -21.70 -6.80 -7.61
N GLY A 10 -21.28 -5.56 -7.85
CA GLY A 10 -20.94 -5.09 -9.18
C GLY A 10 -19.64 -5.76 -9.68
N ALA A 11 -18.52 -5.44 -9.05
CA ALA A 11 -17.22 -6.04 -9.32
C ALA A 11 -16.29 -5.89 -8.11
N ILE A 12 -15.16 -6.62 -8.14
CA ILE A 12 -14.06 -6.44 -7.18
C ILE A 12 -12.99 -5.61 -7.88
N HIS A 13 -12.67 -4.44 -7.32
CA HIS A 13 -11.72 -3.50 -7.90
C HIS A 13 -10.38 -3.52 -7.15
N THR A 14 -9.32 -3.10 -7.83
CA THR A 14 -8.16 -2.55 -7.12
C THR A 14 -8.46 -1.12 -6.67
N TYR A 15 -7.79 -0.63 -5.63
CA TYR A 15 -8.11 0.67 -5.01
C TYR A 15 -8.25 1.83 -6.01
N ILE A 16 -7.20 2.11 -6.80
CA ILE A 16 -7.22 3.27 -7.73
C ILE A 16 -8.21 3.11 -8.88
N GLU A 17 -8.55 1.88 -9.25
CA GLU A 17 -9.59 1.63 -10.24
C GLU A 17 -10.95 2.05 -9.68
N LEU A 18 -11.25 1.70 -8.43
CA LEU A 18 -12.47 2.16 -7.76
C LEU A 18 -12.51 3.69 -7.65
N TYR A 19 -11.40 4.32 -7.26
CA TYR A 19 -11.33 5.79 -7.17
C TYR A 19 -11.56 6.46 -8.54
N SER A 20 -11.07 5.84 -9.61
CA SER A 20 -11.27 6.34 -10.97
C SER A 20 -12.74 6.29 -11.39
N ARG A 21 -13.49 5.26 -10.96
CA ARG A 21 -14.92 5.13 -11.23
C ARG A 21 -15.79 6.18 -10.56
N LEU A 22 -15.33 6.76 -9.45
CA LEU A 22 -16.04 7.84 -8.74
C LEU A 22 -16.20 9.11 -9.61
N TYR A 23 -15.41 9.26 -10.66
CA TYR A 23 -15.50 10.39 -11.60
C TYR A 23 -16.18 10.03 -12.92
N VAL A 24 -16.70 8.81 -13.07
CA VAL A 24 -17.20 8.29 -14.35
C VAL A 24 -18.57 7.66 -14.21
N ASP A 25 -18.67 6.51 -13.53
CA ASP A 25 -19.86 5.67 -13.54
C ASP A 25 -20.34 5.27 -12.13
N LEU A 26 -19.58 5.64 -11.10
CA LEU A 26 -19.92 5.48 -9.68
C LEU A 26 -19.81 6.81 -8.92
N SER A 27 -20.22 7.92 -9.55
CA SER A 27 -20.22 9.23 -8.90
C SER A 27 -21.00 9.20 -7.58
N PRO A 28 -20.34 9.47 -6.43
CA PRO A 28 -20.93 9.24 -5.13
C PRO A 28 -21.91 10.35 -4.76
N ASN A 29 -23.09 9.98 -4.27
CA ASN A 29 -24.03 10.95 -3.69
C ASN A 29 -23.67 11.33 -2.25
N VAL A 30 -22.98 10.45 -1.53
CA VAL A 30 -22.60 10.65 -0.13
C VAL A 30 -21.22 10.07 0.12
N ALA A 31 -20.35 10.83 0.79
CA ALA A 31 -19.08 10.36 1.33
C ALA A 31 -19.10 10.45 2.87
N LEU A 32 -18.96 9.30 3.54
CA LEU A 32 -18.83 9.22 4.99
C LEU A 32 -17.37 8.93 5.32
N ILE A 33 -16.68 9.89 5.93
CA ILE A 33 -15.23 9.83 6.16
C ILE A 33 -14.87 10.12 7.62
N ALA A 34 -13.62 9.89 7.98
CA ALA A 34 -13.10 10.11 9.33
C ALA A 34 -11.86 11.01 9.32
N GLY A 35 -11.69 11.81 10.38
CA GLY A 35 -10.48 12.57 10.66
C GLY A 35 -10.18 12.64 12.15
N TYR A 36 -8.99 13.10 12.51
CA TYR A 36 -8.63 13.28 13.92
C TYR A 36 -9.30 14.52 14.50
N LYS A 37 -9.15 15.67 13.81
CA LYS A 37 -9.68 16.95 14.26
C LYS A 37 -10.38 17.67 13.13
N ALA A 38 -11.39 18.47 13.47
CA ALA A 38 -11.90 19.50 12.56
C ALA A 38 -12.14 20.81 13.30
N ASP A 39 -12.15 21.92 12.57
CA ASP A 39 -12.61 23.21 13.09
C ASP A 39 -14.09 23.46 12.75
N ARG A 40 -14.63 24.59 13.22
CA ARG A 40 -16.02 25.01 12.94
C ARG A 40 -16.29 25.41 11.49
N LYS A 41 -15.26 25.57 10.66
CA LYS A 41 -15.37 25.84 9.22
C LYS A 41 -15.37 24.55 8.39
N GLY A 42 -15.22 23.39 9.05
CA GLY A 42 -15.18 22.08 8.40
C GLY A 42 -13.78 21.66 7.94
N ASN A 43 -12.74 22.46 8.17
CA ASN A 43 -11.38 22.06 7.82
C ASN A 43 -11.02 20.81 8.62
N LEU A 44 -10.48 19.80 7.94
CA LEU A 44 -10.20 18.50 8.53
C LEU A 44 -8.70 18.24 8.61
N TYR A 45 -8.25 17.74 9.75
CA TYR A 45 -6.94 17.12 9.93
C TYR A 45 -7.11 15.60 10.00
N THR A 46 -6.64 14.89 8.97
CA THR A 46 -6.64 13.43 8.85
C THR A 46 -5.29 12.82 9.23
N GLY A 47 -4.23 13.61 9.30
CA GLY A 47 -2.94 13.22 9.86
C GLY A 47 -2.30 12.01 9.16
N PRO A 48 -1.62 11.13 9.92
CA PRO A 48 -1.06 9.87 9.41
C PRO A 48 -2.08 8.95 8.74
N SER A 49 -3.37 9.09 9.05
CA SER A 49 -4.50 8.32 8.52
C SER A 49 -5.24 9.06 7.39
N THR A 50 -4.54 9.89 6.61
CA THR A 50 -5.09 10.54 5.42
C THR A 50 -5.64 9.54 4.41
N GLU A 51 -4.83 8.55 4.05
CA GLU A 51 -5.30 7.36 3.35
C GLU A 51 -6.07 7.65 2.05
N ASP A 52 -7.32 7.24 1.97
CA ASP A 52 -8.19 7.38 0.80
C ASP A 52 -8.97 8.69 0.79
N THR A 53 -9.03 9.37 1.94
CA THR A 53 -9.96 10.48 2.20
C THR A 53 -9.94 11.52 1.09
N PRO A 54 -8.79 12.02 0.59
CA PRO A 54 -8.80 13.00 -0.49
C PRO A 54 -9.50 12.50 -1.77
N ALA A 55 -9.27 11.24 -2.15
CA ALA A 55 -9.84 10.68 -3.38
C ALA A 55 -11.36 10.43 -3.28
N LEU A 56 -11.84 10.08 -2.08
CA LEU A 56 -13.27 9.85 -1.82
C LEU A 56 -14.04 11.16 -1.68
N VAL A 57 -13.48 12.12 -0.95
CA VAL A 57 -14.13 13.41 -0.67
C VAL A 57 -14.24 14.26 -1.93
N GLU A 58 -13.16 14.39 -2.70
CA GLU A 58 -13.15 15.24 -3.89
C GLU A 58 -14.22 14.81 -4.90
N ALA A 59 -14.39 13.51 -5.11
CA ALA A 59 -15.39 12.99 -6.04
C ALA A 59 -16.84 13.34 -5.65
N ALA A 60 -17.14 13.39 -4.34
CA ALA A 60 -18.47 13.79 -3.85
C ALA A 60 -18.65 15.30 -3.82
N ALA A 61 -17.67 16.03 -3.26
CA ALA A 61 -17.74 17.47 -3.03
C ALA A 61 -17.88 18.28 -4.32
N PHE A 62 -17.33 17.79 -5.44
CA PHE A 62 -17.38 18.47 -6.73
C PHE A 62 -18.42 17.89 -7.70
N HIS A 63 -19.35 17.07 -7.20
CA HIS A 63 -20.46 16.54 -7.98
C HIS A 63 -21.79 16.57 -7.22
N ASP A 64 -22.03 17.67 -6.48
CA ASP A 64 -23.25 17.92 -5.70
C ASP A 64 -23.61 16.78 -4.71
N GLY A 65 -22.60 16.01 -4.27
CA GLY A 65 -22.73 15.00 -3.23
C GLY A 65 -22.62 15.62 -1.82
N ILE A 66 -22.94 14.82 -0.80
CA ILE A 66 -22.87 15.23 0.61
C ILE A 66 -21.68 14.57 1.29
N VAL A 67 -20.81 15.35 1.93
CA VAL A 67 -19.64 14.86 2.66
C VAL A 67 -19.85 15.06 4.16
N ILE A 68 -19.85 13.95 4.90
CA ILE A 68 -19.98 13.95 6.36
C ILE A 68 -18.71 13.37 6.97
N ALA A 69 -18.03 14.17 7.79
CA ALA A 69 -16.80 13.81 8.48
C ALA A 69 -17.07 13.52 9.95
N GLN A 70 -16.82 12.29 10.41
CA GLN A 70 -16.68 12.05 11.84
C GLN A 70 -15.29 12.46 12.32
N VAL A 71 -15.18 13.11 13.47
CA VAL A 71 -13.90 13.53 14.06
C VAL A 71 -13.78 13.14 15.52
N ASN A 72 -12.55 12.89 15.98
CA ASN A 72 -12.30 12.61 17.39
C ASN A 72 -12.49 13.88 18.24
N GLU A 73 -12.18 15.05 17.67
CA GLU A 73 -12.18 16.33 18.36
C GLU A 73 -12.64 17.46 17.42
N LEU A 74 -13.51 18.34 17.91
CA LEU A 74 -13.84 19.61 17.25
C LEU A 74 -13.13 20.73 17.99
N VAL A 75 -12.32 21.51 17.28
CA VAL A 75 -11.61 22.68 17.83
C VAL A 75 -12.33 23.98 17.47
N ASP A 76 -12.17 25.00 18.32
CA ASP A 76 -12.84 26.29 18.11
C ASP A 76 -12.05 27.21 17.16
N ASP A 77 -10.71 27.25 17.26
CA ASP A 77 -9.84 28.04 16.38
C ASP A 77 -9.21 27.16 15.29
N GLU A 78 -9.16 27.66 14.06
CA GLU A 78 -8.48 27.01 12.93
C GLU A 78 -6.98 26.81 13.22
N CYS A 79 -6.37 27.71 14.01
CA CYS A 79 -4.97 27.60 14.44
C CYS A 79 -4.69 26.37 15.33
N ASP A 80 -5.73 25.75 15.89
CA ASP A 80 -5.59 24.55 16.73
C ASP A 80 -5.56 23.25 15.89
N LEU A 81 -5.76 23.33 14.57
CA LEU A 81 -5.49 22.23 13.65
C LEU A 81 -3.99 22.14 13.36
N PRO A 82 -3.35 20.95 13.49
CA PRO A 82 -1.94 20.78 13.13
C PRO A 82 -1.67 21.17 11.67
N ARG A 83 -2.57 20.78 10.76
CA ARG A 83 -2.64 21.22 9.37
C ARG A 83 -4.03 20.98 8.81
N VAL A 84 -4.31 21.55 7.64
CA VAL A 84 -5.52 21.25 6.86
C VAL A 84 -5.20 20.17 5.81
N ASP A 85 -5.79 19.00 6.00
CA ASP A 85 -5.66 17.85 5.12
C ASP A 85 -6.77 17.79 4.06
N ILE A 86 -7.99 18.20 4.45
CA ILE A 86 -9.15 18.41 3.57
C ILE A 86 -9.72 19.80 3.86
N PRO A 87 -9.87 20.68 2.85
CA PRO A 87 -10.46 21.99 3.03
C PRO A 87 -11.91 21.91 3.50
N GLY A 88 -12.31 22.81 4.41
CA GLY A 88 -13.69 22.84 4.92
C GLY A 88 -14.75 23.13 3.87
N SER A 89 -14.38 23.75 2.74
CA SER A 89 -15.26 23.92 1.60
C SER A 89 -15.64 22.62 0.88
N TRP A 90 -15.00 21.49 1.23
CA TRP A 90 -15.31 20.17 0.68
C TRP A 90 -16.16 19.33 1.64
N ILE A 91 -16.47 19.85 2.84
CA ILE A 91 -17.16 19.15 3.92
C ILE A 91 -18.51 19.83 4.18
N ASP A 92 -19.61 19.10 4.09
CA ASP A 92 -20.94 19.62 4.43
C ASP A 92 -21.20 19.58 5.94
N TYR A 93 -20.80 18.49 6.59
CA TYR A 93 -21.06 18.29 8.02
C TYR A 93 -19.88 17.64 8.74
N VAL A 94 -19.61 18.13 9.94
CA VAL A 94 -18.68 17.52 10.90
C VAL A 94 -19.47 17.01 12.08
N VAL A 95 -19.16 15.79 12.54
CA VAL A 95 -19.76 15.17 13.73
C VAL A 95 -18.65 14.71 14.66
N VAL A 96 -18.68 15.13 15.92
CA VAL A 96 -17.79 14.58 16.93
C VAL A 96 -18.22 13.15 17.25
N ALA A 97 -17.33 12.20 17.04
CA ALA A 97 -17.59 10.79 17.30
C ALA A 97 -17.70 10.52 18.81
N ASP A 98 -18.44 9.47 19.17
CA ASP A 98 -18.59 9.01 20.56
C ASP A 98 -17.27 8.49 21.16
N LYS A 99 -16.34 8.07 20.31
CA LYS A 99 -14.99 7.63 20.62
C LYS A 99 -14.06 7.83 19.42
N PRO A 100 -12.73 7.75 19.61
CA PRO A 100 -11.80 7.83 18.48
C PRO A 100 -12.12 6.80 17.38
N PHE A 101 -11.98 7.20 16.12
CA PHE A 101 -12.20 6.29 14.99
C PHE A 101 -11.25 5.08 15.08
N PHE A 102 -11.75 3.92 14.63
CA PHE A 102 -11.02 2.67 14.71
C PHE A 102 -9.88 2.63 13.68
N ILE A 103 -8.69 2.21 14.12
CA ILE A 103 -7.52 1.99 13.27
C ILE A 103 -7.11 0.53 13.41
N GLU A 104 -7.04 -0.17 12.28
CA GLU A 104 -6.56 -1.55 12.23
C GLU A 104 -5.05 -1.57 11.93
N PRO A 105 -4.23 -2.30 12.70
CA PRO A 105 -2.81 -2.53 12.38
C PRO A 105 -2.68 -3.57 11.26
N LEU A 106 -3.23 -3.26 10.09
CA LEU A 106 -3.47 -4.23 9.02
C LEU A 106 -2.16 -4.85 8.54
N PHE A 107 -1.11 -4.05 8.34
CA PHE A 107 0.16 -4.51 7.77
C PHE A 107 1.18 -4.93 8.82
N THR A 108 0.99 -4.60 10.10
CA THR A 108 1.87 -5.05 11.17
C THR A 108 1.93 -6.58 11.27
N ARG A 109 3.14 -7.15 11.28
CA ARG A 109 3.38 -8.59 11.40
C ARG A 109 4.29 -8.89 12.57
N ASP A 110 3.87 -9.80 13.44
CA ASP A 110 4.67 -10.26 14.57
C ASP A 110 5.84 -11.12 14.06
N PRO A 111 7.10 -10.67 14.20
CA PRO A 111 8.26 -11.41 13.67
C PRO A 111 8.43 -12.80 14.28
N ARG A 112 7.84 -13.09 15.45
CA ARG A 112 7.90 -14.42 16.07
C ARG A 112 7.17 -15.50 15.25
N LEU A 113 6.29 -15.10 14.34
CA LEU A 113 5.54 -15.99 13.45
C LEU A 113 6.26 -16.21 12.11
N ILE A 114 7.41 -15.59 11.89
CA ILE A 114 8.25 -15.85 10.73
C ILE A 114 8.92 -17.22 10.89
N LYS A 115 8.74 -18.08 9.88
CA LYS A 115 9.26 -19.44 9.86
C LYS A 115 10.53 -19.55 8.99
N GLN A 116 11.16 -20.72 9.02
CA GLN A 116 12.37 -20.99 8.24
C GLN A 116 12.11 -20.93 6.72
N GLU A 117 10.92 -21.33 6.28
CA GLU A 117 10.50 -21.28 4.89
C GLU A 117 10.43 -19.83 4.39
N HIS A 118 9.88 -18.92 5.19
CA HIS A 118 9.86 -17.49 4.88
C HIS A 118 11.29 -16.92 4.77
N ILE A 119 12.19 -17.29 5.69
CA ILE A 119 13.59 -16.87 5.69
C ILE A 119 14.29 -17.35 4.41
N LEU A 120 14.13 -18.63 4.05
CA LEU A 120 14.71 -19.21 2.85
C LEU A 120 14.24 -18.45 1.60
N MET A 121 12.93 -18.28 1.44
CA MET A 121 12.37 -17.57 0.30
C MET A 121 12.82 -16.10 0.27
N ALA A 122 12.94 -15.46 1.42
CA ALA A 122 13.42 -14.08 1.53
C ALA A 122 14.89 -13.94 1.09
N MET A 123 15.75 -14.89 1.47
CA MET A 123 17.14 -14.94 0.98
C MET A 123 17.19 -15.13 -0.54
N MET A 124 16.33 -15.99 -1.09
CA MET A 124 16.21 -16.19 -2.54
C MET A 124 15.74 -14.92 -3.24
N ALA A 125 14.78 -14.18 -2.68
CA ALA A 125 14.31 -12.92 -3.25
C ALA A 125 15.41 -11.85 -3.25
N ILE A 126 16.10 -11.65 -2.12
CA ILE A 126 17.19 -10.67 -2.01
C ILE A 126 18.30 -10.96 -3.01
N LYS A 127 18.77 -12.20 -3.08
CA LYS A 127 19.92 -12.56 -3.92
C LYS A 127 19.53 -12.77 -5.38
N GLY A 128 18.48 -13.54 -5.65
CA GLY A 128 18.12 -14.01 -6.98
C GLY A 128 17.23 -13.06 -7.76
N ILE A 129 16.66 -12.03 -7.12
CA ILE A 129 15.81 -11.05 -7.79
C ILE A 129 16.34 -9.64 -7.52
N TYR A 130 16.46 -9.24 -6.26
CA TYR A 130 16.71 -7.83 -5.95
C TYR A 130 18.12 -7.43 -6.38
N ALA A 131 19.12 -8.24 -6.01
CA ALA A 131 20.51 -8.04 -6.40
C ALA A 131 20.74 -8.28 -7.90
N GLU A 132 20.20 -9.38 -8.44
CA GLU A 132 20.37 -9.77 -9.86
C GLU A 132 19.89 -8.66 -10.80
N HIS A 133 18.74 -8.08 -10.52
CA HIS A 133 18.13 -7.05 -11.36
C HIS A 133 18.40 -5.62 -10.88
N GLN A 134 19.23 -5.44 -9.84
CA GLN A 134 19.55 -4.13 -9.25
C GLN A 134 18.30 -3.30 -8.92
N VAL A 135 17.33 -3.91 -8.25
CA VAL A 135 16.05 -3.29 -7.89
C VAL A 135 16.28 -2.11 -6.94
N GLN A 136 16.03 -0.89 -7.40
CA GLN A 136 16.23 0.33 -6.59
C GLN A 136 14.99 0.67 -5.78
N SER A 137 13.82 0.42 -6.36
CA SER A 137 12.54 0.90 -5.82
C SER A 137 11.47 -0.18 -5.86
N LEU A 138 10.67 -0.32 -4.80
CA LEU A 138 9.74 -1.44 -4.68
C LEU A 138 8.53 -1.20 -3.78
N ASN A 139 7.55 -2.07 -3.95
CA ASN A 139 6.49 -2.34 -2.98
C ASN A 139 6.55 -3.79 -2.49
N HIS A 140 6.37 -3.98 -1.19
CA HIS A 140 6.05 -5.26 -0.61
C HIS A 140 4.53 -5.36 -0.38
N GLY A 141 3.94 -6.40 -0.98
CA GLY A 141 2.62 -6.88 -0.61
C GLY A 141 2.63 -7.41 0.83
N ILE A 142 1.45 -7.40 1.43
CA ILE A 142 1.26 -7.80 2.82
C ILE A 142 1.54 -9.30 3.04
N GLY A 143 2.26 -9.65 4.11
CA GLY A 143 2.49 -11.05 4.49
C GLY A 143 3.77 -11.29 5.29
N PHE A 144 3.90 -12.48 5.87
CA PHE A 144 5.13 -12.88 6.57
C PHE A 144 6.30 -13.11 5.61
N ASN A 145 6.04 -13.46 4.35
CA ASN A 145 7.05 -13.68 3.31
C ASN A 145 7.88 -12.41 3.07
N THR A 146 7.21 -11.27 2.89
CA THR A 146 7.84 -9.97 2.64
C THR A 146 8.37 -9.32 3.91
N ALA A 147 7.71 -9.51 5.05
CA ALA A 147 8.25 -9.11 6.36
C ALA A 147 9.61 -9.78 6.67
N ALA A 148 9.79 -11.04 6.27
CA ALA A 148 11.07 -11.72 6.38
C ALA A 148 12.16 -11.08 5.51
N ILE A 149 11.81 -10.58 4.31
CA ILE A 149 12.74 -9.83 3.46
C ILE A 149 13.20 -8.56 4.17
N GLU A 150 12.25 -7.75 4.67
CA GLU A 150 12.54 -6.48 5.35
C GLU A 150 13.54 -6.65 6.50
N LEU A 151 13.34 -7.67 7.33
CA LEU A 151 14.20 -7.97 8.48
C LEU A 151 15.57 -8.56 8.09
N LEU A 152 15.69 -9.15 6.90
CA LEU A 152 16.93 -9.76 6.41
C LEU A 152 17.81 -8.81 5.59
N LEU A 153 17.27 -7.68 5.13
CA LEU A 153 18.08 -6.63 4.48
C LEU A 153 19.32 -6.25 5.32
N PRO A 154 19.19 -5.82 6.60
CA PRO A 154 20.34 -5.39 7.40
C PRO A 154 21.26 -6.53 7.87
N THR A 155 20.97 -7.79 7.52
CA THR A 155 21.80 -8.95 7.89
C THR A 155 22.29 -9.68 6.66
N TYR A 156 21.45 -10.49 6.01
CA TYR A 156 21.81 -11.24 4.81
C TYR A 156 22.15 -10.30 3.64
N GLY A 157 21.38 -9.22 3.46
CA GLY A 157 21.69 -8.20 2.46
C GLY A 157 23.04 -7.51 2.72
N GLU A 158 23.37 -7.25 3.99
CA GLU A 158 24.65 -6.66 4.38
C GLU A 158 25.82 -7.62 4.12
N GLN A 159 25.65 -8.92 4.39
CA GLN A 159 26.64 -9.96 4.08
C GLN A 159 26.95 -10.04 2.57
N LEU A 160 25.98 -9.72 1.72
CA LEU A 160 26.15 -9.63 0.27
C LEU A 160 26.71 -8.28 -0.19
N GLY A 161 26.89 -7.31 0.72
CA GLY A 161 27.41 -5.97 0.41
C GLY A 161 26.46 -5.15 -0.47
N LEU A 162 25.15 -5.26 -0.24
CA LEU A 162 24.10 -4.67 -1.07
C LEU A 162 23.49 -3.37 -0.54
N ARG A 163 23.85 -2.91 0.67
CA ARG A 163 23.37 -1.63 1.21
C ARG A 163 23.70 -0.48 0.27
N GLY A 164 22.73 0.40 -0.01
CA GLY A 164 22.85 1.52 -0.94
C GLY A 164 22.96 1.11 -2.42
N LYS A 165 22.76 -0.17 -2.74
CA LYS A 165 22.77 -0.68 -4.13
C LYS A 165 21.41 -1.19 -4.58
N ILE A 166 20.51 -1.47 -3.64
CA ILE A 166 19.13 -1.94 -3.89
C ILE A 166 18.20 -1.40 -2.81
N CYS A 167 16.89 -1.42 -3.07
CA CYS A 167 15.84 -1.19 -2.08
C CYS A 167 15.94 0.16 -1.33
N GLN A 168 16.23 1.23 -2.06
CA GLN A 168 16.43 2.57 -1.51
C GLN A 168 15.09 3.33 -1.39
N HIS A 169 14.16 3.12 -2.33
CA HIS A 169 12.89 3.86 -2.39
C HIS A 169 11.68 2.94 -2.30
N TRP A 170 10.73 3.30 -1.44
CA TRP A 170 9.61 2.43 -1.11
C TRP A 170 8.27 3.15 -1.29
N THR A 171 7.34 2.47 -1.95
CA THR A 171 5.91 2.76 -1.81
C THR A 171 5.34 1.71 -0.88
N LEU A 172 5.27 2.00 0.42
CA LEU A 172 4.97 1.01 1.46
C LEU A 172 4.26 1.67 2.63
N ASN A 173 3.36 0.95 3.30
CA ASN A 173 2.95 1.38 4.64
C ASN A 173 4.16 1.40 5.58
N PRO A 174 4.12 2.18 6.66
CA PRO A 174 5.24 2.24 7.60
C PRO A 174 5.31 0.96 8.44
N HIS A 175 5.78 -0.14 7.83
CA HIS A 175 5.86 -1.45 8.47
C HIS A 175 6.83 -1.39 9.65
N PRO A 176 6.43 -1.82 10.86
CA PRO A 176 7.37 -1.96 11.98
C PRO A 176 8.55 -2.89 11.67
N THR A 177 8.35 -3.88 10.79
CA THR A 177 9.39 -4.81 10.33
C THR A 177 10.45 -4.17 9.44
N LEU A 178 10.20 -2.96 8.91
CA LEU A 178 11.18 -2.21 8.12
C LEU A 178 12.10 -1.34 9.00
N ILE A 179 11.77 -1.11 10.27
CA ILE A 179 12.57 -0.28 11.20
C ILE A 179 14.07 -0.66 11.17
N PRO A 180 14.48 -1.94 11.28
CA PRO A 180 15.90 -2.28 11.28
C PRO A 180 16.62 -1.93 9.98
N ALA A 181 15.93 -1.98 8.83
CA ALA A 181 16.49 -1.59 7.54
C ALA A 181 16.67 -0.07 7.46
N ILE A 182 15.69 0.70 7.95
CA ILE A 182 15.79 2.17 8.05
C ILE A 182 16.98 2.56 8.93
N GLU A 183 17.05 2.04 10.16
CA GLU A 183 18.11 2.38 11.11
C GLU A 183 19.50 1.92 10.66
N SER A 184 19.57 0.90 9.79
CA SER A 184 20.83 0.41 9.21
C SER A 184 21.23 1.15 7.92
N GLY A 185 20.51 2.20 7.52
CA GLY A 185 20.82 3.04 6.36
C GLY A 185 20.56 2.38 5.01
N TRP A 186 19.58 1.47 4.93
CA TRP A 186 19.17 0.84 3.67
C TRP A 186 18.13 1.67 2.91
N VAL A 187 17.25 2.32 3.65
CA VAL A 187 16.07 2.99 3.13
C VAL A 187 16.38 4.48 3.03
N GLU A 188 16.16 5.07 1.87
CA GLU A 188 16.30 6.51 1.64
C GLU A 188 14.94 7.23 1.65
N SER A 189 13.87 6.57 1.21
CA SER A 189 12.54 7.19 1.18
C SER A 189 11.41 6.17 1.27
N VAL A 190 10.34 6.52 2.00
CA VAL A 190 9.10 5.74 2.09
C VAL A 190 7.91 6.66 1.91
N HIS A 191 7.19 6.53 0.80
CA HIS A 191 5.87 7.13 0.63
C HIS A 191 4.80 6.11 1.05
N CYS A 192 3.85 6.54 1.89
CA CYS A 192 2.92 5.63 2.56
C CYS A 192 1.50 5.66 1.99
N PHE A 193 0.87 4.48 1.90
CA PHE A 193 -0.55 4.37 1.57
C PHE A 193 -1.43 4.85 2.73
N GLY A 194 -1.08 4.45 3.95
CA GLY A 194 -1.75 4.80 5.20
C GLY A 194 -0.80 4.78 6.39
N GLY A 195 -1.37 4.96 7.59
CA GLY A 195 -0.65 4.81 8.86
C GLY A 195 -0.56 3.35 9.31
N GLU A 196 0.29 3.11 10.31
CA GLU A 196 0.28 1.88 11.11
C GLU A 196 0.27 2.27 12.58
N LEU A 197 -0.61 1.65 13.36
CA LEU A 197 -0.83 2.00 14.75
C LEU A 197 0.47 1.80 15.55
N GLY A 198 0.93 2.87 16.21
CA GLY A 198 2.15 2.87 17.04
C GLY A 198 3.42 3.31 16.30
N MET A 199 3.35 3.60 14.99
CA MET A 199 4.48 4.09 14.21
C MET A 199 4.58 5.62 14.16
N GLU A 200 3.61 6.35 14.70
CA GLU A 200 3.44 7.78 14.48
C GLU A 200 4.63 8.61 14.97
N GLU A 201 5.11 8.35 16.19
CA GLU A 201 6.27 9.07 16.75
C GLU A 201 7.59 8.67 16.09
N TYR A 202 7.73 7.41 15.69
CA TYR A 202 8.91 6.96 14.94
C TYR A 202 9.00 7.67 13.59
N ILE A 203 7.88 7.77 12.87
CA ILE A 203 7.81 8.48 11.58
C ILE A 203 8.12 9.97 11.76
N ARG A 204 7.53 10.61 12.78
CA ARG A 204 7.82 12.02 13.11
C ARG A 204 9.32 12.26 13.37
N ALA A 205 10.01 11.28 13.95
CA ALA A 205 11.45 11.34 14.20
C ALA A 205 12.32 10.99 12.97
N ARG A 206 11.72 10.69 11.81
CA ARG A 206 12.40 10.32 10.55
C ARG A 206 11.85 11.11 9.34
N PRO A 207 11.84 12.46 9.39
CA PRO A 207 11.31 13.30 8.30
C PRO A 207 12.20 13.27 7.03
N ASP A 208 13.42 12.77 7.15
CA ASP A 208 14.35 12.49 6.05
C ASP A 208 13.93 11.27 5.23
N ILE A 209 13.22 10.32 5.85
CA ILE A 209 12.77 9.07 5.22
C ILE A 209 11.30 9.15 4.80
N PHE A 210 10.44 9.68 5.67
CA PHE A 210 8.99 9.71 5.46
C PHE A 210 8.49 11.09 5.05
N PHE A 211 7.37 11.09 4.32
CA PHE A 211 6.70 12.31 3.91
C PHE A 211 5.89 12.87 5.08
N THR A 212 6.46 13.87 5.75
CA THR A 212 5.88 14.55 6.91
C THR A 212 5.49 15.98 6.56
N GLY A 213 4.39 16.46 7.16
CA GLY A 213 3.96 17.86 7.05
C GLY A 213 4.84 18.79 7.90
N ALA A 214 4.64 20.10 7.76
CA ALA A 214 5.32 21.09 8.61
C ALA A 214 4.97 20.95 10.10
N ASP A 215 3.82 20.32 10.40
CA ASP A 215 3.39 19.93 11.74
C ASP A 215 4.15 18.72 12.32
N GLY A 216 4.98 18.07 11.50
CA GLY A 216 5.82 16.93 11.85
C GLY A 216 5.14 15.56 11.71
N SER A 217 3.82 15.49 11.62
CA SER A 217 3.13 14.21 11.42
C SER A 217 3.17 13.76 9.95
N MET A 218 3.03 12.45 9.72
CA MET A 218 3.00 11.88 8.38
C MET A 218 1.79 12.38 7.56
N ARG A 219 1.98 12.52 6.24
CA ARG A 219 0.90 12.66 5.25
C ARG A 219 0.90 11.44 4.35
N SER A 220 0.12 10.42 4.72
CA SER A 220 -0.15 9.29 3.83
C SER A 220 -1.05 9.73 2.66
N ASN A 221 -1.04 8.99 1.56
CA ASN A 221 -2.02 9.18 0.48
C ASN A 221 -2.10 7.88 -0.33
N ARG A 222 -3.19 7.13 -0.19
CA ARG A 222 -3.32 5.83 -0.85
C ARG A 222 -3.42 5.98 -2.35
N ALA A 223 -4.14 6.97 -2.87
CA ALA A 223 -4.25 7.19 -4.31
C ALA A 223 -2.88 7.49 -4.96
N PHE A 224 -2.12 8.44 -4.42
CA PHE A 224 -0.79 8.78 -4.96
C PHE A 224 0.25 7.70 -4.69
N CYS A 225 0.22 7.04 -3.54
CA CYS A 225 1.13 5.93 -3.26
C CYS A 225 0.86 4.73 -4.18
N GLN A 226 -0.41 4.44 -4.49
CA GLN A 226 -0.79 3.43 -5.49
C GLN A 226 -0.33 3.81 -6.90
N LEU A 227 -0.46 5.08 -7.29
CA LEU A 227 0.01 5.56 -8.59
C LEU A 227 1.54 5.42 -8.71
N ALA A 228 2.28 5.81 -7.67
CA ALA A 228 3.72 5.61 -7.60
C ALA A 228 4.09 4.12 -7.62
N GLY A 229 3.36 3.28 -6.87
CA GLY A 229 3.53 1.83 -6.86
C GLY A 229 3.27 1.19 -8.21
N GLN A 230 2.48 1.81 -9.09
CA GLN A 230 2.28 1.35 -10.47
C GLN A 230 3.41 1.83 -11.38
N TYR A 231 3.68 3.14 -11.41
CA TYR A 231 4.47 3.77 -12.47
C TYR A 231 5.93 4.09 -12.10
N ALA A 232 6.23 4.25 -10.81
CA ALA A 232 7.51 4.80 -10.35
C ALA A 232 8.43 3.76 -9.69
N VAL A 233 7.91 2.62 -9.25
CA VAL A 233 8.74 1.55 -8.66
C VAL A 233 9.19 0.52 -9.68
N ASP A 234 10.35 -0.09 -9.46
CA ASP A 234 10.90 -1.15 -10.30
C ASP A 234 10.16 -2.47 -10.14
N MET A 235 9.68 -2.75 -8.92
CA MET A 235 9.19 -4.07 -8.56
C MET A 235 7.99 -4.05 -7.60
N PHE A 236 7.12 -5.03 -7.78
CA PHE A 236 6.17 -5.48 -6.78
C PHE A 236 6.46 -6.95 -6.42
N ILE A 237 6.37 -7.28 -5.14
CA ILE A 237 6.40 -8.67 -4.66
C ILE A 237 5.25 -8.92 -3.71
N GLY A 238 4.50 -9.99 -3.91
CA GLY A 238 3.33 -10.31 -3.09
C GLY A 238 3.07 -11.79 -2.95
N SER A 239 2.13 -12.15 -2.08
CA SER A 239 1.66 -13.53 -1.89
C SER A 239 0.21 -13.67 -2.38
N THR A 240 -0.24 -14.91 -2.58
CA THR A 240 -1.62 -15.23 -2.93
C THR A 240 -2.04 -16.53 -2.24
N LEU A 241 -3.33 -16.84 -2.26
CA LEU A 241 -3.83 -18.13 -1.77
C LEU A 241 -3.71 -19.21 -2.84
N GLN A 242 -4.07 -18.93 -4.09
CA GLN A 242 -4.03 -19.93 -5.15
C GLN A 242 -3.34 -19.42 -6.41
N VAL A 243 -2.68 -20.35 -7.11
CA VAL A 243 -2.03 -20.15 -8.41
C VAL A 243 -2.36 -21.34 -9.31
N ASP A 244 -2.76 -21.12 -10.57
CA ASP A 244 -2.96 -22.21 -11.53
C ASP A 244 -1.71 -22.53 -12.38
N GLY A 245 -1.81 -23.53 -13.26
CA GLY A 245 -0.72 -23.95 -14.15
C GLY A 245 -0.30 -22.91 -15.21
N LEU A 246 -1.09 -21.85 -15.40
CA LEU A 246 -0.77 -20.70 -16.26
C LEU A 246 -0.25 -19.51 -15.45
N ALA A 247 -0.02 -19.71 -14.16
CA ALA A 247 0.38 -18.69 -13.19
C ALA A 247 -0.66 -17.59 -12.95
N ASN A 248 -1.95 -17.83 -13.24
CA ASN A 248 -3.01 -16.95 -12.77
C ASN A 248 -3.10 -17.04 -11.24
N SER A 249 -3.19 -15.91 -10.54
CA SER A 249 -3.20 -15.86 -9.09
C SER A 249 -4.50 -15.25 -8.55
N SER A 250 -5.03 -15.82 -7.46
CA SER A 250 -6.22 -15.28 -6.79
C SER A 250 -6.23 -15.54 -5.29
N THR A 251 -6.79 -14.58 -4.55
CA THR A 251 -7.12 -14.72 -3.12
C THR A 251 -8.53 -15.28 -2.92
N VAL A 252 -9.40 -15.22 -3.93
CA VAL A 252 -10.77 -15.73 -3.84
C VAL A 252 -10.71 -17.25 -3.77
N THR A 253 -11.43 -17.83 -2.80
CA THR A 253 -11.53 -19.28 -2.62
C THR A 253 -13.00 -19.69 -2.44
N ARG A 254 -13.31 -20.99 -2.55
CA ARG A 254 -14.68 -21.50 -2.43
C ARG A 254 -15.37 -20.99 -1.15
N GLY A 255 -16.47 -20.26 -1.34
CA GLY A 255 -17.28 -19.69 -0.25
C GLY A 255 -16.66 -18.49 0.46
N ARG A 256 -15.53 -17.95 -0.03
CA ARG A 256 -14.85 -16.79 0.54
C ARG A 256 -14.43 -15.82 -0.57
N LEU A 257 -15.20 -14.74 -0.70
CA LEU A 257 -14.91 -13.65 -1.60
C LEU A 257 -13.98 -12.65 -0.91
N SER A 258 -12.67 -12.81 -1.08
CA SER A 258 -11.69 -11.82 -0.63
C SER A 258 -11.57 -10.66 -1.62
N GLY A 259 -11.28 -9.47 -1.12
CA GLY A 259 -10.91 -8.34 -1.97
C GLY A 259 -9.52 -8.51 -2.59
N PHE A 260 -9.25 -7.74 -3.64
CA PHE A 260 -7.94 -7.69 -4.28
C PHE A 260 -6.96 -6.71 -3.60
N GLY A 261 -7.49 -5.68 -2.93
CA GLY A 261 -6.67 -4.61 -2.37
C GLY A 261 -5.88 -3.89 -3.47
N GLY A 262 -4.59 -3.63 -3.23
CA GLY A 262 -3.71 -2.97 -4.20
C GLY A 262 -2.99 -3.92 -5.16
N ALA A 263 -3.16 -5.24 -4.99
CA ALA A 263 -2.36 -6.23 -5.69
C ALA A 263 -2.52 -6.15 -7.22
N PRO A 264 -3.71 -5.98 -7.82
CA PRO A 264 -3.83 -5.89 -9.27
C PRO A 264 -3.16 -4.63 -9.84
N ASN A 265 -3.23 -3.49 -9.13
CA ASN A 265 -2.55 -2.26 -9.56
C ASN A 265 -1.02 -2.41 -9.56
N MET A 266 -0.45 -3.07 -8.55
CA MET A 266 1.00 -3.21 -8.45
C MET A 266 1.53 -4.45 -9.20
N GLY A 267 0.72 -5.50 -9.31
CA GLY A 267 1.07 -6.81 -9.85
C GLY A 267 0.81 -6.96 -11.35
N HIS A 268 0.98 -5.89 -12.12
CA HIS A 268 0.95 -5.95 -13.59
C HIS A 268 2.09 -5.11 -14.19
N ASP A 269 2.43 -5.38 -15.45
CA ASP A 269 3.35 -4.53 -16.20
C ASP A 269 2.63 -3.24 -16.66
N PRO A 270 3.02 -2.05 -16.18
CA PRO A 270 2.33 -0.81 -16.47
C PRO A 270 2.61 -0.37 -17.91
N HIS A 271 1.79 -0.81 -18.86
CA HIS A 271 1.98 -0.51 -20.29
C HIS A 271 2.00 0.99 -20.63
N GLY A 272 1.53 1.88 -19.73
CA GLY A 272 1.67 3.33 -19.83
C GLY A 272 3.09 3.87 -19.54
N ARG A 273 3.93 3.15 -18.79
CA ARG A 273 5.25 3.61 -18.34
C ARG A 273 6.25 3.76 -19.49
N ARG A 274 6.87 4.93 -19.65
CA ARG A 274 7.93 5.15 -20.65
C ARG A 274 9.30 5.45 -20.05
N HIS A 275 9.35 5.85 -18.78
CA HIS A 275 10.60 6.11 -18.09
C HIS A 275 11.37 4.81 -17.83
N ALA A 276 12.62 4.76 -18.29
CA ALA A 276 13.50 3.62 -18.15
C ALA A 276 14.24 3.63 -16.80
N THR A 277 14.35 2.47 -16.18
CA THR A 277 15.24 2.24 -15.03
C THR A 277 16.05 0.98 -15.27
N PRO A 278 17.21 0.80 -14.60
CA PRO A 278 18.05 -0.38 -14.80
C PRO A 278 17.30 -1.71 -14.68
N ALA A 279 16.55 -1.90 -13.59
CA ALA A 279 15.78 -3.12 -13.35
C ALA A 279 14.68 -3.35 -14.41
N TRP A 280 13.97 -2.29 -14.82
CA TRP A 280 12.93 -2.38 -15.84
C TRP A 280 13.50 -2.77 -17.21
N LEU A 281 14.63 -2.16 -17.60
CA LEU A 281 15.34 -2.49 -18.86
C LEU A 281 15.96 -3.88 -18.83
N ASN A 282 16.37 -4.37 -17.66
CA ASN A 282 16.95 -5.71 -17.51
C ASN A 282 15.97 -6.83 -17.90
N MET A 283 14.66 -6.54 -17.96
CA MET A 283 13.63 -7.48 -18.40
C MET A 283 13.48 -7.61 -19.93
N ILE A 284 14.28 -6.88 -20.71
CA ILE A 284 14.35 -7.03 -22.17
C ILE A 284 15.12 -8.32 -22.49
N THR A 285 14.47 -9.25 -23.18
CA THR A 285 15.01 -10.58 -23.46
C THR A 285 15.56 -10.74 -24.87
N GLU A 286 15.17 -9.86 -25.80
CA GLU A 286 15.55 -9.93 -27.21
C GLU A 286 16.15 -8.59 -27.66
N PRO A 287 17.08 -8.58 -28.63
CA PRO A 287 17.65 -7.36 -29.19
C PRO A 287 16.68 -6.71 -30.20
N ASP A 288 15.43 -6.47 -29.78
CA ASP A 288 14.45 -5.72 -30.54
C ASP A 288 14.39 -4.26 -30.02
N PRO A 289 14.75 -3.26 -30.82
CA PRO A 289 14.69 -1.85 -30.40
C PRO A 289 13.27 -1.37 -30.07
N MET A 290 12.24 -2.10 -30.48
CA MET A 290 10.84 -1.83 -30.12
C MET A 290 10.41 -2.53 -28.83
N GLN A 291 11.18 -3.51 -28.34
CA GLN A 291 10.88 -4.19 -27.09
C GLN A 291 11.04 -3.21 -25.92
N ARG A 292 10.01 -3.17 -25.09
CA ARG A 292 9.99 -2.36 -23.87
C ARG A 292 10.45 -3.23 -22.72
N GLY A 293 11.08 -2.60 -21.73
CA GLY A 293 11.29 -3.22 -20.44
C GLY A 293 9.97 -3.53 -19.75
N LYS A 294 10.06 -4.22 -18.62
CA LYS A 294 8.90 -4.65 -17.85
C LYS A 294 9.11 -4.40 -16.37
N LYS A 295 8.04 -4.05 -15.67
CA LYS A 295 8.08 -4.03 -14.20
C LYS A 295 8.27 -5.45 -13.70
N LEU A 296 9.09 -5.63 -12.66
CA LEU A 296 9.23 -6.92 -12.01
C LEU A 296 7.99 -7.18 -11.15
N VAL A 297 7.29 -8.29 -11.42
CA VAL A 297 6.12 -8.72 -10.67
C VAL A 297 6.40 -10.11 -10.12
N VAL A 298 6.59 -10.20 -8.81
CA VAL A 298 7.05 -11.42 -8.14
C VAL A 298 5.91 -12.00 -7.31
N GLN A 299 5.50 -13.23 -7.64
CA GLN A 299 4.56 -13.99 -6.84
C GLN A 299 5.32 -14.92 -5.89
N MET A 300 5.43 -14.51 -4.62
CA MET A 300 6.19 -15.18 -3.58
C MET A 300 5.27 -16.00 -2.68
N VAL A 301 5.19 -17.31 -2.94
CA VAL A 301 4.30 -18.24 -2.23
C VAL A 301 5.01 -19.54 -1.86
N GLU A 302 4.60 -20.12 -0.72
CA GLU A 302 4.91 -21.52 -0.40
C GLU A 302 4.08 -22.44 -1.30
N THR A 303 4.59 -23.65 -1.56
CA THR A 303 3.88 -24.65 -2.39
C THR A 303 2.57 -25.12 -1.76
N PHE A 304 2.49 -25.05 -0.43
CA PHE A 304 1.30 -25.37 0.36
C PHE A 304 0.98 -24.23 1.33
N GLN A 305 -0.30 -24.00 1.55
CA GLN A 305 -0.79 -23.14 2.62
C GLN A 305 -0.75 -23.86 3.98
N ALA A 306 -1.01 -23.12 5.05
CA ALA A 306 -1.29 -23.69 6.36
C ALA A 306 -2.44 -24.72 6.27
N GLY A 307 -2.21 -25.94 6.77
CA GLY A 307 -3.21 -27.03 6.72
C GLY A 307 -3.13 -27.91 5.47
N VAL A 308 -1.98 -27.99 4.80
CA VAL A 308 -1.68 -28.92 3.67
C VAL A 308 -2.57 -28.71 2.44
N LYS A 309 -3.20 -27.54 2.30
CA LYS A 309 -3.89 -27.16 1.06
C LYS A 309 -2.86 -26.69 0.04
N PRO A 310 -2.81 -27.26 -1.18
CA PRO A 310 -1.85 -26.83 -2.18
C PRO A 310 -2.16 -25.40 -2.62
N THR A 311 -1.11 -24.57 -2.73
CA THR A 311 -1.20 -23.23 -3.33
C THR A 311 -1.35 -23.34 -4.84
N PHE A 312 -0.61 -24.27 -5.45
CA PHE A 312 -0.68 -24.55 -6.89
C PHE A 312 -1.79 -25.56 -7.18
N VAL A 313 -2.76 -25.16 -7.99
CA VAL A 313 -3.98 -25.95 -8.27
C VAL A 313 -4.23 -26.07 -9.78
N GLU A 314 -5.00 -27.07 -10.20
CA GLU A 314 -5.38 -27.20 -11.61
C GLU A 314 -6.36 -26.10 -12.06
N LYS A 315 -7.21 -25.64 -11.14
CA LYS A 315 -8.24 -24.62 -11.38
C LYS A 315 -8.45 -23.78 -10.13
N LEU A 316 -8.49 -22.45 -10.31
CA LEU A 316 -8.87 -21.46 -9.31
C LEU A 316 -10.37 -21.56 -8.94
#